data_AF-A0D3Z2-F1
#
_entry.id   AF-A0D3Z2-F1
#
_cell.length_a   1.000
_cell.length_b   1.000
_cell.length_c   1.000
_cell.angle_alpha   90.00
_cell.angle_beta   90.00
_cell.angle_gamma   90.00
#
_symmetry.space_group_name_H-M   'P 1'
#
loop_
_entity.id
_entity.type
_entity.pdbx_description
1 polymer ?
#
loop_
_entity_poly.entity_id
_entity_poly.type
_entity_poly.pdbx_seq_one_letter_code
_entity_poly.pdbx_strand_id
1 'polypeptide(L)'
;MMIHLLDIKTRITCLALDGKILFSGSHDKTIRLWNLNNNQALTYFSGLDHPIQKLLVIPETGYLVSIGTGLLLTWDYPNKKVISKFTKPETFKCIAYLDRALFIGTEENNIHSYTQENNFEDTDNQYQMIDVNQEIDDDYMKKIIEQNQQILQEFQQQQ
;
A
#
# COMPACT_ATOMS: atom_id res chain seq x y z
N MET A 1 11.41 8.99 24.01
CA MET A 1 11.08 10.13 23.14
C MET A 1 9.70 9.87 22.55
N MET A 2 8.66 10.47 23.12
CA MET A 2 7.28 10.33 22.63
C MET A 2 6.98 11.57 21.78
N ILE A 3 6.77 11.41 20.48
CA ILE A 3 6.28 12.51 19.66
C ILE A 3 4.83 12.74 20.11
N HIS A 4 4.59 13.80 20.89
CA HIS A 4 3.24 14.21 21.24
C HIS A 4 2.57 14.74 19.98
N LEU A 5 1.67 13.95 19.42
CA LEU A 5 0.96 14.26 18.19
C LEU A 5 -0.18 15.23 18.53
N LEU A 6 0.18 16.46 18.90
CA LEU A 6 -0.64 17.53 19.49
C LEU A 6 -1.91 17.91 18.70
N ASP A 7 -2.12 17.35 17.52
CA ASP A 7 -3.22 17.68 16.63
C ASP A 7 -4.02 16.47 16.13
N ILE A 8 -3.75 15.26 16.66
CA ILE A 8 -4.47 14.05 16.25
C ILE A 8 -5.75 13.92 17.07
N LYS A 9 -6.89 14.01 16.39
CA LYS A 9 -8.21 13.99 17.02
C LYS A 9 -8.67 12.57 17.40
N THR A 10 -8.00 11.54 16.90
CA THR A 10 -8.38 10.12 17.09
C THR A 10 -7.16 9.17 17.12
N ARG A 11 -7.37 7.85 17.05
CA ARG A 11 -6.29 6.85 17.06
C ARG A 11 -5.54 6.80 15.72
N ILE A 12 -4.22 6.63 15.80
CA ILE A 12 -3.38 6.20 14.66
C ILE A 12 -3.69 4.73 14.37
N THR A 13 -3.88 4.39 13.10
CA THR A 13 -4.23 3.04 12.63
C THR A 13 -3.08 2.35 11.92
N CYS A 14 -2.15 3.13 11.36
CA CYS A 14 -1.02 2.63 10.59
C CYS A 14 0.10 3.66 10.49
N LEU A 15 1.30 3.16 10.22
CA LEU A 15 2.50 3.95 9.98
C LEU A 15 3.19 3.44 8.71
N ALA A 16 3.90 4.32 8.02
CA ALA A 16 4.85 3.96 6.96
C ALA A 16 6.09 4.86 7.05
N LEU A 17 7.22 4.41 6.52
CA LEU A 17 8.50 5.11 6.58
C LEU A 17 9.13 5.20 5.20
N ASP A 18 9.71 6.36 4.90
CA ASP A 18 10.62 6.56 3.79
C ASP A 18 11.87 7.30 4.29
N GLY A 19 12.93 6.55 4.59
CA GLY A 19 14.14 7.07 5.22
C GLY A 19 13.87 7.79 6.55
N LYS A 20 13.90 9.14 6.55
CA LYS A 20 13.67 10.00 7.72
C LYS A 20 12.29 10.66 7.73
N ILE A 21 11.41 10.29 6.80
CA ILE A 21 10.03 10.74 6.75
C ILE A 21 9.16 9.63 7.34
N LEU A 22 8.42 9.96 8.40
CA LEU A 22 7.37 9.11 8.95
C LEU A 22 6.02 9.58 8.42
N PHE A 23 5.22 8.63 7.99
CA PHE A 23 3.81 8.82 7.63
C PHE A 23 2.95 8.15 8.69
N SER A 24 1.91 8.85 9.14
CA SER A 24 0.93 8.29 10.08
C SER A 24 -0.49 8.44 9.52
N GLY A 25 -1.18 7.31 9.35
CA GLY A 25 -2.59 7.26 8.98
C GLY A 25 -3.47 7.18 10.21
N SER A 26 -4.61 7.86 10.17
CA SER A 26 -5.47 8.02 11.34
C SER A 26 -6.95 7.80 11.01
N HIS A 27 -7.72 7.45 12.03
CA HIS A 27 -9.16 7.31 11.92
C HIS A 27 -9.89 8.66 11.72
N ASP A 28 -9.18 9.78 11.91
CA ASP A 28 -9.66 11.14 11.61
C ASP A 28 -9.62 11.47 10.11
N LYS A 29 -9.36 10.48 9.25
CA LYS A 29 -9.30 10.61 7.79
C LYS A 29 -8.19 11.56 7.35
N THR A 30 -7.05 11.51 8.04
CA THR A 30 -5.85 12.26 7.66
C THR A 30 -4.63 11.36 7.60
N ILE A 31 -3.68 11.77 6.78
CA ILE A 31 -2.32 11.24 6.74
C ILE A 31 -1.40 12.37 7.13
N ARG A 32 -0.59 12.21 8.17
CA ARG A 32 0.38 13.24 8.59
C ARG A 32 1.80 12.80 8.26
N LEU A 33 2.62 13.76 7.87
CA LEU A 33 4.03 13.57 7.50
C LEU A 33 4.92 14.24 8.55
N TRP A 34 5.95 13.53 8.99
CA TRP A 34 6.85 13.95 10.05
C TRP A 34 8.30 13.80 9.61
N ASN A 35 9.11 14.83 9.86
CA ASN A 35 10.54 14.75 9.69
C ASN A 35 11.17 14.25 11.01
N LEU A 36 11.78 13.07 10.96
CA LEU A 36 12.40 12.43 12.12
C LEU A 36 13.76 13.04 12.50
N ASN A 37 14.38 13.86 11.64
CA ASN A 37 15.65 14.50 11.99
C ASN A 37 15.46 15.63 13.01
N ASN A 38 14.36 16.38 12.90
CA ASN A 38 14.05 17.50 13.77
C ASN A 38 12.75 17.31 14.57
N ASN A 39 12.11 16.15 14.45
CA ASN A 39 10.84 15.79 15.09
C ASN A 39 9.69 16.77 14.80
N GLN A 40 9.67 17.38 13.60
CA GLN A 40 8.64 18.34 13.21
C GLN A 40 7.61 17.73 12.26
N ALA A 41 6.35 18.13 12.41
CA ALA A 41 5.32 17.88 11.42
C ALA A 41 5.64 18.70 10.16
N LEU A 42 5.73 18.04 9.01
CA LEU A 42 5.97 18.69 7.72
C LEU A 42 4.67 19.19 7.11
N THR A 43 3.69 18.31 7.01
CA THR A 43 2.41 18.56 6.32
C THR A 43 1.42 17.44 6.62
N TYR A 44 0.20 17.54 6.11
CA TYR A 44 -0.77 16.46 6.17
C TYR A 44 -1.65 16.45 4.92
N PHE A 45 -2.12 15.26 4.55
CA PHE A 45 -3.15 15.05 3.55
C PHE A 45 -4.50 14.94 4.28
N SER A 46 -5.48 15.73 3.83
CA SER A 46 -6.84 15.80 4.37
C SER A 46 -7.87 15.82 3.25
N GLY A 47 -9.16 15.76 3.60
CA GLY A 47 -10.25 15.68 2.62
C GLY A 47 -10.53 14.24 2.16
N LEU A 48 -9.97 13.26 2.87
CA LEU A 48 -10.29 11.84 2.71
C LEU A 48 -11.71 11.59 3.22
N ASP A 49 -12.50 10.85 2.46
CA ASP A 49 -13.87 10.50 2.80
C ASP A 49 -13.97 9.32 3.80
N HIS A 50 -12.86 8.60 4.04
CA HIS A 50 -12.81 7.41 4.88
C HIS A 50 -11.60 7.36 5.83
N PRO A 51 -11.67 6.60 6.94
CA PRO A 51 -10.53 6.32 7.82
C PRO A 51 -9.39 5.61 7.10
N ILE A 52 -8.15 6.03 7.34
CA ILE A 52 -6.99 5.31 6.79
C ILE A 52 -6.81 4.01 7.57
N GLN A 53 -6.68 2.88 6.87
CA GLN A 53 -6.47 1.57 7.49
C GLN A 53 -5.02 1.10 7.33
N LYS A 54 -4.42 1.33 6.15
CA LYS A 54 -3.01 1.05 5.87
C LYS A 54 -2.38 2.13 5.02
N LEU A 55 -1.06 2.22 5.15
CA LEU A 55 -0.17 3.03 4.34
C LEU A 55 0.97 2.17 3.81
N LEU A 56 1.43 2.49 2.62
CA LEU A 56 2.56 1.84 1.97
C LEU A 56 3.35 2.87 1.19
N VAL A 57 4.67 2.89 1.35
CA VAL A 57 5.55 3.73 0.54
C VAL A 57 6.04 2.90 -0.64
N ILE A 58 6.13 3.54 -1.81
CA ILE A 58 6.82 3.04 -3.00
C ILE A 58 8.05 3.95 -3.18
N PRO A 59 9.21 3.59 -2.60
CA PRO A 59 10.34 4.51 -2.46
C PRO A 59 10.92 4.97 -3.80
N GLU A 60 10.94 4.09 -4.80
CA GLU A 60 11.53 4.37 -6.11
C GLU A 60 10.73 5.39 -6.93
N THR A 61 9.45 5.58 -6.61
CA THR A 61 8.59 6.57 -7.28
C THR A 61 8.34 7.82 -6.44
N GLY A 62 8.63 7.78 -5.14
CA GLY A 62 8.19 8.80 -4.20
C GLY A 62 6.67 8.79 -4.01
N TYR A 63 6.02 7.63 -4.17
CA TYR A 63 4.59 7.51 -3.97
C TYR A 63 4.25 6.96 -2.59
N LEU A 64 3.13 7.42 -2.07
CA LEU A 64 2.49 6.88 -0.88
C LEU A 64 1.13 6.33 -1.30
N VAL A 65 0.88 5.06 -1.00
CA VAL A 65 -0.42 4.43 -1.17
C VAL A 65 -1.14 4.40 0.17
N SER A 66 -2.40 4.81 0.17
CA SER A 66 -3.29 4.74 1.32
C SER A 66 -4.54 3.94 0.97
N ILE A 67 -4.94 3.05 1.87
CA ILE A 67 -6.17 2.27 1.71
C ILE A 67 -7.09 2.40 2.93
N GLY A 68 -8.39 2.26 2.69
CA GLY A 68 -9.38 2.00 3.73
C GLY A 68 -10.66 1.38 3.19
N THR A 69 -11.84 1.95 3.50
CA THR A 69 -13.15 1.36 3.18
C THR A 69 -13.47 1.37 1.68
N GLY A 70 -12.80 0.49 0.95
CA GLY A 70 -12.90 0.32 -0.49
C GLY A 70 -12.28 1.44 -1.31
N LEU A 71 -11.60 2.40 -0.67
CA LEU A 71 -10.86 3.44 -1.37
C LEU A 71 -9.35 3.19 -1.25
N LEU A 72 -8.70 3.16 -2.41
CA LEU A 72 -7.25 3.27 -2.57
C LEU A 72 -6.93 4.62 -3.21
N LEU A 73 -5.96 5.32 -2.63
CA LEU A 73 -5.40 6.54 -3.20
C LEU A 73 -3.89 6.41 -3.29
N THR A 74 -3.34 6.84 -4.43
CA THR A 74 -1.90 6.98 -4.62
C THR A 74 -1.55 8.46 -4.64
N TRP A 75 -0.61 8.83 -3.80
CA TRP A 75 -0.15 10.20 -3.62
C TRP A 75 1.28 10.31 -4.12
N ASP A 76 1.56 11.31 -4.94
CA ASP A 76 2.89 11.87 -5.09
C ASP A 76 3.12 12.78 -3.88
N TYR A 77 3.80 12.25 -2.87
CA TYR A 77 3.95 12.95 -1.60
C TYR A 77 4.91 14.14 -1.67
N PRO A 78 6.01 14.13 -2.48
CA PRO A 78 6.84 15.31 -2.68
C PRO A 78 6.06 16.48 -3.30
N ASN A 79 5.25 16.20 -4.32
CA ASN A 79 4.47 17.22 -5.03
C ASN A 79 3.07 17.47 -4.42
N LYS A 80 2.72 16.73 -3.35
CA LYS A 80 1.43 16.81 -2.64
C LYS A 80 0.22 16.65 -3.55
N LYS A 81 0.31 15.75 -4.53
CA LYS A 81 -0.72 15.53 -5.56
C LYS A 81 -1.30 14.12 -5.47
N VAL A 82 -2.61 14.00 -5.67
CA VAL A 82 -3.25 12.70 -5.91
C VAL A 82 -2.96 12.28 -7.35
N ILE A 83 -2.34 11.11 -7.52
CA ILE A 83 -2.02 10.52 -8.82
C ILE A 83 -3.15 9.62 -9.29
N SER A 84 -3.66 8.77 -8.41
CA SER A 84 -4.76 7.87 -8.74
C SER A 84 -5.73 7.71 -7.59
N LYS A 85 -6.98 7.46 -7.96
CA LYS A 85 -8.08 7.12 -7.06
C LYS A 85 -8.78 5.88 -7.59
N PHE A 86 -8.88 4.86 -6.76
CA PHE A 86 -9.53 3.61 -7.11
C PHE A 86 -10.53 3.22 -6.03
N THR A 87 -11.78 2.97 -6.44
CA THR A 87 -12.87 2.69 -5.50
C THR A 87 -13.52 1.36 -5.80
N LYS A 88 -13.74 0.55 -4.77
CA LYS A 88 -14.47 -0.72 -4.82
C LYS A 88 -15.51 -0.79 -3.71
N PRO A 89 -16.56 -1.59 -3.88
CA PRO A 89 -17.53 -1.85 -2.81
C PRO A 89 -16.93 -2.64 -1.64
N GLU A 90 -15.85 -3.40 -1.88
CA GLU A 90 -15.17 -4.22 -0.87
C GLU A 90 -14.26 -3.40 0.04
N THR A 91 -14.19 -3.73 1.34
CA THR A 91 -13.24 -3.11 2.26
C THR A 91 -11.83 -3.68 2.07
N PHE A 92 -10.83 -2.81 1.85
CA PHE A 92 -9.42 -3.21 1.83
C PHE A 92 -8.86 -3.32 3.24
N LYS A 93 -8.14 -4.40 3.56
CA LYS A 93 -7.64 -4.71 4.91
C LYS A 93 -6.12 -4.72 5.03
N CYS A 94 -5.43 -5.20 4.00
CA CYS A 94 -3.98 -5.26 3.96
C CYS A 94 -3.46 -4.89 2.58
N ILE A 95 -2.19 -4.50 2.53
CA ILE A 95 -1.53 -4.06 1.32
C ILE A 95 -0.06 -4.49 1.36
N ALA A 96 0.47 -4.90 0.21
CA ALA A 96 1.87 -5.23 0.00
C ALA A 96 2.31 -4.77 -1.38
N TYR A 97 3.60 -4.51 -1.56
CA TYR A 97 4.17 -4.12 -2.83
C TYR A 97 5.48 -4.86 -3.07
N LEU A 98 5.62 -5.39 -4.28
CA LEU A 98 6.82 -6.07 -4.74
C LEU A 98 6.91 -5.91 -6.25
N ASP A 99 8.10 -5.56 -6.76
CA ASP A 99 8.43 -5.56 -8.19
C ASP A 99 7.36 -4.91 -9.09
N ARG A 100 6.92 -3.69 -8.75
CA ARG A 100 5.91 -2.90 -9.50
C ARG A 100 4.49 -3.47 -9.46
N ALA A 101 4.25 -4.49 -8.64
CA ALA A 101 2.93 -5.03 -8.35
C ALA A 101 2.48 -4.65 -6.94
N LEU A 102 1.24 -4.17 -6.86
CA LEU A 102 0.56 -3.86 -5.61
C LEU A 102 -0.48 -4.94 -5.32
N PHE A 103 -0.40 -5.57 -4.14
CA PHE A 103 -1.32 -6.60 -3.69
C PHE A 103 -2.20 -6.06 -2.56
N ILE A 104 -3.51 -6.30 -2.63
CA ILE A 104 -4.48 -5.80 -1.66
C ILE A 104 -5.38 -6.95 -1.22
N GLY A 105 -5.35 -7.30 0.06
CA GLY A 105 -6.31 -8.24 0.63
C GLY A 105 -7.57 -7.51 1.10
N THR A 106 -8.73 -8.10 0.81
CA THR A 106 -10.04 -7.52 1.16
C THR A 106 -10.74 -8.31 2.26
N GLU A 107 -11.81 -7.72 2.80
CA GLU A 107 -12.69 -8.38 3.79
C GLU A 107 -13.43 -9.59 3.20
N GLU A 108 -13.65 -9.61 1.89
CA GLU A 108 -14.41 -10.65 1.17
C GLU A 108 -13.53 -11.84 0.74
N ASN A 109 -12.40 -12.05 1.43
CA ASN A 109 -11.42 -13.11 1.15
C ASN A 109 -10.74 -13.03 -0.23
N ASN A 110 -10.77 -11.86 -0.89
CA ASN A 110 -10.11 -11.66 -2.17
C ASN A 110 -8.72 -11.03 -2.00
N ILE A 111 -7.83 -11.32 -2.95
CA ILE A 111 -6.57 -10.59 -3.14
C ILE A 111 -6.59 -9.98 -4.53
N HIS A 112 -6.52 -8.65 -4.61
CA HIS A 112 -6.39 -7.92 -5.87
C HIS A 112 -4.93 -7.57 -6.14
N SER A 113 -4.50 -7.67 -7.39
CA SER A 113 -3.16 -7.26 -7.84
C SER A 113 -3.25 -6.14 -8.89
N TYR A 114 -2.44 -5.09 -8.75
CA TYR A 114 -2.36 -3.97 -9.69
C TYR A 114 -0.92 -3.77 -10.15
N THR A 115 -0.70 -3.63 -11.46
CA THR A 115 0.60 -3.29 -12.05
C THR A 115 0.53 -1.94 -12.76
N GLN A 116 1.68 -1.31 -12.98
CA GLN A 116 1.77 0.01 -13.62
C GLN A 116 1.30 0.01 -15.10
N GLU A 117 1.20 -1.14 -15.74
CA GLU A 117 0.73 -1.31 -17.12
C GLU A 117 -0.80 -1.33 -17.24
N ASN A 118 -1.49 -1.81 -16.21
CA ASN A 118 -2.95 -1.80 -16.12
C ASN A 118 -3.43 -0.48 -15.52
N ASN A 119 -3.20 0.62 -16.25
CA ASN A 119 -3.61 2.00 -15.93
C ASN A 119 -4.71 2.05 -14.86
N PHE A 120 -4.49 2.82 -13.79
CA PHE A 120 -5.47 3.10 -12.73
C PHE A 120 -6.72 3.88 -13.22
N GLU A 121 -7.01 3.84 -14.52
CA GLU A 121 -8.17 4.44 -15.14
C GLU A 121 -9.29 3.39 -15.20
N ASP A 122 -10.31 3.62 -14.37
CA ASP A 122 -11.64 3.02 -14.57
C ASP A 122 -12.12 3.38 -15.97
N THR A 123 -12.06 2.42 -16.89
CA THR A 123 -12.90 2.42 -18.08
C THR A 123 -13.85 1.23 -17.93
N ASP A 124 -15.14 1.59 -17.88
CA ASP A 124 -16.26 0.67 -17.76
C ASP A 124 -16.09 -0.60 -18.60
N ASN A 125 -16.40 -1.74 -17.98
CA ASN A 125 -16.65 -3.04 -18.63
C ASN A 125 -15.48 -3.68 -19.38
N GLN A 126 -14.54 -4.23 -18.61
CA GLN A 126 -14.12 -5.64 -18.73
C GLN A 126 -13.25 -5.98 -17.51
N TYR A 127 -13.90 -6.37 -16.42
CA TYR A 127 -13.20 -7.09 -15.36
C TYR A 127 -12.86 -8.47 -15.92
N GLN A 128 -11.68 -8.62 -16.52
CA GLN A 128 -11.02 -9.89 -16.39
C GLN A 128 -10.58 -9.96 -14.92
N MET A 129 -11.28 -10.80 -14.16
CA MET A 129 -10.65 -11.40 -13.01
C MET A 129 -9.34 -11.98 -13.50
N ILE A 130 -8.21 -11.44 -13.07
CA ILE A 130 -7.07 -12.33 -12.87
C ILE A 130 -7.49 -13.10 -11.62
N ASP A 131 -8.28 -14.15 -11.85
CA ASP A 131 -8.37 -15.24 -10.89
C ASP A 131 -6.91 -15.60 -10.61
N VAL A 132 -6.49 -15.65 -9.35
CA VAL A 132 -5.13 -16.14 -9.05
C VAL A 132 -5.01 -17.63 -9.48
N ASN A 133 -6.12 -18.25 -9.91
CA ASN A 133 -6.21 -19.52 -10.63
C ASN A 133 -6.38 -19.40 -12.17
N GLN A 134 -6.44 -18.20 -12.76
CA GLN A 134 -6.24 -18.05 -14.20
C GLN A 134 -4.75 -18.16 -14.43
N GLU A 135 -4.35 -19.38 -14.81
CA GLU A 135 -3.01 -19.84 -15.18
C GLU A 135 -1.98 -18.71 -15.14
N ILE A 136 -1.50 -18.43 -13.92
CA ILE A 136 -0.11 -18.04 -13.78
C ILE A 136 0.61 -19.18 -14.49
N ASP A 137 1.15 -18.91 -15.69
CA ASP A 137 1.77 -19.93 -16.55
C ASP A 137 2.52 -20.91 -15.65
N ASP A 138 2.20 -22.21 -15.75
CA ASP A 138 2.76 -23.26 -14.89
C ASP A 138 4.29 -23.12 -14.81
N ASP A 139 4.91 -22.56 -15.84
CA ASP A 139 6.34 -22.26 -15.93
C ASP A 139 6.80 -21.11 -15.00
N TYR A 140 6.00 -20.06 -14.82
CA TYR A 140 6.26 -18.97 -13.88
C TYR A 140 6.06 -19.42 -12.42
N MET A 141 5.00 -20.20 -12.14
CA MET A 141 4.81 -20.78 -10.80
C MET A 141 5.92 -21.77 -10.44
N LYS A 142 6.36 -22.60 -11.39
CA LYS A 142 7.52 -23.49 -11.19
C LYS A 142 8.78 -22.71 -10.85
N LYS A 143 9.07 -21.61 -11.56
CA LYS A 143 10.24 -20.77 -11.26
C LYS A 143 10.21 -20.18 -9.85
N ILE A 144 9.05 -19.68 -9.39
CA ILE A 144 8.90 -19.17 -8.03
C ILE A 144 9.06 -20.28 -7.00
N ILE A 145 8.47 -21.46 -7.24
CA ILE A 145 8.58 -22.61 -6.33
C ILE A 145 10.03 -23.10 -6.26
N GLU A 146 10.72 -23.22 -7.39
CA GLU A 146 12.13 -23.61 -7.46
C GLU A 146 13.02 -22.60 -6.73
N GLN A 147 12.81 -21.30 -6.96
CA GLN A 147 13.55 -20.24 -6.29
C GLN A 147 13.33 -20.28 -4.76
N ASN A 148 12.08 -20.48 -4.32
CA ASN A 148 11.75 -20.59 -2.90
C ASN A 148 12.32 -21.86 -2.27
N GLN A 149 12.32 -22.99 -2.98
CA GLN A 149 12.95 -24.23 -2.53
C GLN A 149 14.46 -24.08 -2.40
N GLN A 150 15.11 -23.39 -3.33
CA GLN A 150 16.54 -23.11 -3.26
C GLN A 150 16.88 -22.22 -2.06
N ILE A 151 16.12 -21.14 -1.83
CA ILE A 151 16.29 -20.28 -0.64
C ILE A 151 16.12 -21.10 0.66
N LEU A 152 15.14 -22.01 0.70
CA LEU A 152 14.91 -22.86 1.87
C LEU A 152 16.09 -23.81 2.13
N GLN A 153 16.68 -24.38 1.07
CA GLN A 153 17.84 -25.26 1.16
C GLN A 153 19.08 -24.51 1.64
N GLU A 154 19.32 -23.31 1.12
CA GLU A 154 20.43 -22.45 1.55
C GLU A 154 20.30 -22.06 3.03
N PHE A 155 19.07 -21.79 3.50
CA PHE A 155 18.80 -21.50 4.91
C PHE A 155 19.06 -22.70 5.83
N GLN A 156 18.75 -23.92 5.38
CA GLN A 156 19.00 -25.15 6.14
C GLN A 156 20.48 -25.55 6.18
N GLN A 157 21.28 -25.18 5.18
CA GLN A 157 22.72 -25.47 5.15
C GLN A 157 23.56 -24.52 6.02
N GLN A 158 22.98 -23.42 6.49
CA GLN A 158 23.62 -22.43 7.36
C GLN A 158 23.35 -22.66 8.86
N GLN A 159 22.67 -23.75 9.23
CA GLN A 159 22.45 -24.21 10.62
C GLN A 159 23.24 -25.49 10.89
#